data_AF-A0AA35NHJ0-F1
#
_entry.id   AF-A0AA35NHJ0-F1
#
_cell.length_a   1.000
_cell.length_b   1.000
_cell.length_c   1.000
_cell.angle_alpha   90.00
_cell.angle_beta   90.00
_cell.angle_gamma   90.00
#
_symmetry.space_group_name_H-M   'P 1'
#
loop_
_entity.id
_entity.type
_entity.pdbx_description
1 polymer ?
#
loop_
_entity_poly.entity_id
_entity_poly.type
_entity_poly.pdbx_seq_one_letter_code
_entity_poly.pdbx_strand_id
1 'polypeptide(L)'
;MSSQKVFGITGPVSTVGPTAAENKLNDSLIQELKKEGSFETEQETANRVQVLKILQELAQRFVYEVSKKKNMSDGMARDAGGKIFTYGSYRLGVHGPGSDIDTLVVVPKHVTREDFFTVFDGLLRERKELDEIAPVPDAFVPIIKIKFSGISIDLICARLDQPQVPLSLTLSDKNLLRNLDEKDLRALNGTRVTDEILELVPKPNVFRIALRAIKLWAQRRAVYANIFGFPGGVAWAMLVARICQLYPNACSAVILNRFFIILSEWNWPQPVILRPIEDGPLQVRVWNPKIYAQDRSHRMPVITPAYPSMCATHNITESTKRVILKEFERGVQITNDIFSNKKPWANLFEKHDFFFRYKFYLEITAYTRGNDEEHLKWSGLVESKVRLLIMKLEVLAGIKIAHPFTKPFESSYCCPTEDDYEMIQDKYGSHKTETALNALEKVTDENKEDENIKDEPKAYLTTMYIGLDFNIENKKEKVDIHIPCTEFVNLCRSFNEDYGDHKVFNLALRFVKGYDLPDEVFDENETRPSKKSKRRNLDASRETVKRSKSDAASSSDNVNGATAAVDVN
;
A
#
# COMPACT_ATOMS: atom_id res chain seq x y z
N MET A 1 10.33 -0.52 46.22
CA MET A 1 9.15 -0.28 45.37
C MET A 1 9.66 -0.23 43.93
N SER A 2 9.29 -1.19 43.08
CA SER A 2 9.69 -1.19 41.66
C SER A 2 8.93 -0.06 40.97
N SER A 3 9.64 0.95 40.46
CA SER A 3 9.02 2.01 39.65
C SER A 3 8.42 1.35 38.40
N GLN A 4 7.09 1.32 38.29
CA GLN A 4 6.42 0.84 37.09
C GLN A 4 6.92 1.65 35.88
N LYS A 5 7.47 0.95 34.87
CA LYS A 5 7.88 1.57 33.61
C LYS A 5 6.66 2.28 33.01
N VAL A 6 6.70 3.62 32.94
CA VAL A 6 5.63 4.40 32.33
C VAL A 6 5.72 4.24 30.82
N PHE A 7 4.65 3.74 30.21
CA PHE A 7 4.53 3.64 28.75
C PHE A 7 3.63 4.77 28.23
N GLY A 8 4.06 5.45 27.16
CA GLY A 8 3.32 6.57 26.57
C GLY A 8 3.58 7.92 27.24
N ILE A 9 2.79 8.91 26.85
CA ILE A 9 2.95 10.32 27.26
C ILE A 9 1.85 10.84 28.21
N THR A 10 0.84 10.02 28.53
CA THR A 10 -0.35 10.44 29.32
C THR A 10 -0.63 9.59 30.56
N GLY A 11 0.13 8.52 30.79
CA GLY A 11 -0.31 7.43 31.68
C GLY A 11 -1.49 6.61 31.10
N PRO A 12 -1.90 5.52 31.77
CA PRO A 12 -2.97 4.64 31.31
C PRO A 12 -4.36 5.22 31.59
N VAL A 13 -5.34 4.92 30.73
CA VAL A 13 -6.77 5.20 31.00
C VAL A 13 -7.31 4.21 32.04
N SER A 14 -6.90 2.94 31.93
CA SER A 14 -7.30 1.90 32.88
C SER A 14 -6.20 0.86 33.02
N THR A 15 -5.95 0.43 34.25
CA THR A 15 -5.01 -0.65 34.60
C THR A 15 -5.72 -1.96 34.92
N VAL A 16 -7.05 -2.03 34.74
CA VAL A 16 -7.85 -3.24 35.00
C VAL A 16 -7.43 -4.37 34.05
N GLY A 17 -7.26 -5.57 34.61
CA GLY A 17 -6.98 -6.79 33.84
C GLY A 17 -8.25 -7.40 33.24
N PRO A 18 -8.13 -8.31 32.25
CA PRO A 18 -9.28 -8.90 31.60
C PRO A 18 -10.05 -9.84 32.53
N THR A 19 -11.37 -9.79 32.42
CA THR A 19 -12.29 -10.76 33.02
C THR A 19 -12.26 -12.09 32.27
N ALA A 20 -12.85 -13.14 32.85
CA ALA A 20 -12.98 -14.45 32.19
C ALA A 20 -13.78 -14.38 30.88
N ALA A 21 -14.83 -13.54 30.83
CA ALA A 21 -15.63 -13.35 29.62
C ALA A 21 -14.81 -12.70 28.50
N GLU A 22 -13.98 -11.70 28.82
CA GLU A 22 -13.11 -11.03 27.86
C GLU A 22 -11.98 -11.95 27.36
N ASN A 23 -11.45 -12.82 28.23
CA ASN A 23 -10.48 -13.85 27.81
C ASN A 23 -11.11 -14.85 26.84
N LYS A 24 -12.35 -15.28 27.09
CA LYS A 24 -13.08 -16.15 26.15
C LYS A 24 -13.28 -15.49 24.77
N LEU A 25 -13.60 -14.19 24.75
CA LEU A 25 -13.67 -13.42 23.49
C LEU A 25 -12.31 -13.32 22.80
N ASN A 26 -11.24 -13.18 23.58
CA ASN A 26 -9.87 -13.16 23.07
C ASN A 26 -9.46 -14.50 22.44
N ASP A 27 -9.83 -15.63 23.04
CA ASP A 27 -9.58 -16.95 22.48
C ASP A 27 -10.34 -17.13 21.15
N SER A 28 -11.61 -16.71 21.12
CA SER A 28 -12.41 -16.73 19.89
C SER A 28 -11.82 -15.85 18.79
N LEU A 29 -11.25 -14.68 19.14
CA LEU A 29 -10.54 -13.81 18.19
C LEU A 29 -9.35 -14.56 17.58
N ILE A 30 -8.52 -15.21 18.41
CA ILE A 30 -7.34 -15.94 17.93
C ILE A 30 -7.75 -17.07 16.99
N GLN A 31 -8.84 -17.79 17.29
CA GLN A 31 -9.34 -18.85 16.40
C GLN A 31 -9.83 -18.30 15.06
N GLU A 32 -10.54 -17.16 15.05
CA GLU A 32 -10.95 -16.53 13.78
C GLU A 32 -9.73 -16.06 12.98
N LEU A 33 -8.70 -15.48 13.63
CA LEU A 33 -7.46 -15.10 12.96
C LEU A 33 -6.72 -16.30 12.34
N LYS A 34 -6.73 -17.46 13.02
CA LYS A 34 -6.17 -18.70 12.46
C LYS A 34 -6.95 -19.18 11.24
N LYS A 35 -8.29 -19.19 11.35
CA LYS A 35 -9.19 -19.58 10.27
C LYS A 35 -9.02 -18.70 9.02
N GLU A 36 -8.80 -17.40 9.21
CA GLU A 36 -8.59 -16.43 8.14
C GLU A 36 -7.12 -16.37 7.65
N GLY A 37 -6.29 -17.37 8.00
CA GLY A 37 -4.93 -17.49 7.49
C GLY A 37 -3.96 -16.41 7.98
N SER A 38 -4.20 -15.80 9.15
CA SER A 38 -3.32 -14.73 9.66
C SER A 38 -1.93 -15.24 10.06
N PHE A 39 -1.81 -16.51 10.47
CA PHE A 39 -0.57 -17.12 10.93
C PHE A 39 0.00 -18.03 9.85
N GLU A 40 1.29 -17.88 9.57
CA GLU A 40 2.01 -18.84 8.72
C GLU A 40 2.30 -20.15 9.46
N THR A 41 2.60 -21.18 8.69
CA THR A 41 3.01 -22.48 9.22
C THR A 41 4.42 -22.42 9.80
N GLU A 42 4.75 -23.33 10.73
CA GLU A 42 6.10 -23.42 11.29
C GLU A 42 7.17 -23.68 10.21
N GLN A 43 6.80 -24.41 9.14
CA GLN A 43 7.68 -24.66 8.00
C GLN A 43 7.96 -23.39 7.20
N GLU A 44 6.95 -22.55 6.94
CA GLU A 44 7.16 -21.25 6.29
C GLU A 44 8.06 -20.35 7.15
N THR A 45 7.86 -20.31 8.48
CA THR A 45 8.77 -19.60 9.38
C THR A 45 10.20 -20.13 9.29
N ALA A 46 10.39 -21.45 9.27
CA ALA A 46 11.71 -22.08 9.14
C ALA A 46 12.38 -21.73 7.81
N ASN A 47 11.62 -21.71 6.71
CA ASN A 47 12.11 -21.30 5.39
C ASN A 47 12.59 -19.85 5.41
N ARG A 48 11.82 -18.92 6.00
CA ARG A 48 12.23 -17.51 6.16
C ARG A 48 13.52 -17.36 6.96
N VAL A 49 13.65 -18.11 8.05
CA VAL A 49 14.89 -18.12 8.87
C VAL A 49 16.08 -18.64 8.07
N GLN A 50 15.89 -19.66 7.24
CA GLN A 50 16.96 -20.19 6.40
C GLN A 50 17.41 -19.18 5.35
N VAL A 51 16.48 -18.49 4.70
CA VAL A 51 16.81 -17.44 3.72
C VAL A 51 17.56 -16.28 4.37
N LEU A 52 17.17 -15.85 5.58
CA LEU A 52 17.90 -14.81 6.32
C LEU A 52 19.35 -15.21 6.66
N LYS A 53 19.62 -16.49 6.92
CA LYS A 53 21.01 -16.96 7.12
C LYS A 53 21.84 -16.78 5.84
N ILE A 54 21.26 -17.15 4.69
CA ILE A 54 21.92 -16.99 3.38
C ILE A 54 22.17 -15.50 3.11
N LEU A 55 21.17 -14.64 3.32
CA LEU A 55 21.33 -13.20 3.12
C LEU A 55 22.40 -12.59 4.02
N GLN A 56 22.54 -13.06 5.26
CA GLN A 56 23.60 -12.61 6.17
C GLN A 56 24.99 -13.02 5.66
N GLU A 57 25.13 -14.25 5.13
CA GLU A 57 26.37 -14.71 4.51
C GLU A 57 26.72 -13.88 3.26
N LEU A 58 25.73 -13.62 2.39
CA LEU A 58 25.90 -12.79 1.21
C LEU A 58 26.27 -11.35 1.57
N ALA A 59 25.69 -10.77 2.63
CA ALA A 59 26.02 -9.43 3.09
C ALA A 59 27.49 -9.33 3.55
N GLN A 60 28.01 -10.34 4.26
CA GLN A 60 29.42 -10.38 4.67
C GLN A 60 30.34 -10.58 3.47
N ARG A 61 29.99 -11.49 2.54
CA ARG A 61 30.76 -11.71 1.31
C ARG A 61 30.81 -10.44 0.45
N PHE A 62 29.70 -9.74 0.32
CA PHE A 62 29.60 -8.46 -0.36
C PHE A 62 30.56 -7.41 0.20
N VAL A 63 30.51 -7.17 1.52
CA VAL A 63 31.41 -6.21 2.17
C VAL A 63 32.87 -6.63 2.02
N TYR A 64 33.16 -7.93 2.12
CA TYR A 64 34.49 -8.48 1.92
C TYR A 64 35.02 -8.23 0.49
N GLU A 65 34.24 -8.55 -0.54
CA GLU A 65 34.65 -8.38 -1.95
C GLU A 65 34.87 -6.91 -2.31
N VAL A 66 34.00 -6.01 -1.84
CA VAL A 66 34.19 -4.55 -2.03
C VAL A 66 35.45 -4.08 -1.31
N SER A 67 35.70 -4.55 -0.08
CA SER A 67 36.90 -4.21 0.67
C SER A 67 38.18 -4.66 -0.05
N LYS A 68 38.17 -5.87 -0.65
CA LYS A 68 39.27 -6.38 -1.48
C LYS A 68 39.49 -5.56 -2.75
N LYS A 69 38.42 -5.19 -3.46
CA LYS A 69 38.49 -4.29 -4.64
C LYS A 69 39.07 -2.91 -4.29
N LYS A 70 38.92 -2.47 -3.05
CA LYS A 70 39.49 -1.22 -2.51
C LYS A 70 40.87 -1.42 -1.84
N ASN A 71 41.58 -2.49 -2.22
CA ASN A 71 42.97 -2.80 -1.82
C ASN A 71 43.17 -3.02 -0.31
N MET A 72 42.15 -3.42 0.44
CA MET A 72 42.30 -3.81 1.85
C MET A 72 42.93 -5.20 1.97
N SER A 73 43.68 -5.42 3.06
CA SER A 73 44.21 -6.75 3.40
C SER A 73 43.07 -7.72 3.75
N ASP A 74 43.31 -9.03 3.67
CA ASP A 74 42.29 -10.03 3.98
C ASP A 74 41.75 -9.89 5.42
N GLY A 75 42.63 -9.58 6.38
CA GLY A 75 42.23 -9.31 7.77
C GLY A 75 41.31 -8.09 7.86
N MET A 76 41.72 -6.96 7.29
CA MET A 76 40.90 -5.73 7.29
C MET A 76 39.57 -5.91 6.54
N ALA A 77 39.56 -6.67 5.45
CA ALA A 77 38.36 -6.96 4.68
C ALA A 77 37.37 -7.85 5.46
N ARG A 78 37.85 -8.80 6.28
CA ARG A 78 37.00 -9.58 7.19
C ARG A 78 36.47 -8.73 8.33
N ASP A 79 37.34 -7.92 8.94
CA ASP A 79 36.98 -7.06 10.07
C ASP A 79 35.99 -5.94 9.68
N ALA A 80 35.93 -5.57 8.40
CA ALA A 80 34.92 -4.66 7.86
C ALA A 80 33.48 -5.16 8.14
N GLY A 81 33.28 -6.48 8.22
CA GLY A 81 32.05 -7.11 8.70
C GLY A 81 30.89 -7.03 7.72
N GLY A 82 29.76 -6.48 8.16
CA GLY A 82 28.50 -6.43 7.41
C GLY A 82 27.40 -7.25 8.09
N LYS A 83 26.21 -6.65 8.21
CA LYS A 83 25.10 -7.26 8.96
C LYS A 83 23.75 -6.92 8.34
N ILE A 84 22.86 -7.91 8.32
CA ILE A 84 21.45 -7.69 8.01
C ILE A 84 20.62 -7.45 9.27
N PHE A 85 19.57 -6.66 9.12
CA PHE A 85 18.52 -6.46 10.11
C PHE A 85 17.18 -6.66 9.42
N THR A 86 16.22 -7.25 10.11
CA THR A 86 14.83 -7.25 9.64
C THR A 86 14.07 -6.10 10.26
N TYR A 87 13.10 -5.58 9.53
CA TYR A 87 12.18 -4.56 10.03
C TYR A 87 10.75 -4.90 9.63
N GLY A 88 9.83 -3.95 9.84
CA GLY A 88 8.46 -4.09 9.37
C GLY A 88 7.70 -5.27 10.00
N SER A 89 6.81 -5.88 9.22
CA SER A 89 5.82 -6.82 9.76
C SER A 89 6.43 -8.12 10.28
N TYR A 90 7.48 -8.62 9.61
CA TYR A 90 8.22 -9.82 10.01
C TYR A 90 8.92 -9.61 11.36
N ARG A 91 9.66 -8.51 11.51
CA ARG A 91 10.36 -8.18 12.76
C ARG A 91 9.40 -7.94 13.93
N LEU A 92 8.24 -7.34 13.67
CA LEU A 92 7.18 -7.19 14.68
C LEU A 92 6.55 -8.53 15.09
N GLY A 93 6.67 -9.57 14.27
CA GLY A 93 6.04 -10.88 14.49
C GLY A 93 4.55 -10.89 14.15
N VAL A 94 4.13 -10.06 13.20
CA VAL A 94 2.73 -9.89 12.77
C VAL A 94 2.54 -10.12 11.26
N HIS A 95 3.53 -10.69 10.59
CA HIS A 95 3.45 -11.14 9.21
C HIS A 95 2.55 -12.38 9.09
N GLY A 96 1.97 -12.58 7.91
CA GLY A 96 1.20 -13.77 7.54
C GLY A 96 1.80 -14.47 6.33
N PRO A 97 1.16 -15.55 5.85
CA PRO A 97 1.48 -16.17 4.57
C PRO A 97 1.54 -15.12 3.45
N GLY A 98 2.50 -15.26 2.54
CA GLY A 98 2.69 -14.32 1.42
C GLY A 98 3.17 -12.91 1.81
N SER A 99 3.41 -12.60 3.09
CA SER A 99 4.06 -11.34 3.47
C SER A 99 5.53 -11.35 3.03
N ASP A 100 6.03 -10.19 2.62
CA ASP A 100 7.44 -9.92 2.33
C ASP A 100 8.31 -9.92 3.60
N ILE A 101 9.63 -10.05 3.40
CA ILE A 101 10.63 -9.79 4.44
C ILE A 101 11.36 -8.49 4.11
N ASP A 102 10.99 -7.44 4.83
CA ASP A 102 11.73 -6.19 4.91
C ASP A 102 13.14 -6.41 5.51
N THR A 103 14.18 -6.29 4.69
CA THR A 103 15.58 -6.58 5.09
C THR A 103 16.50 -5.40 4.80
N LEU A 104 17.19 -4.93 5.83
CA LEU A 104 18.19 -3.86 5.78
C LEU A 104 19.59 -4.46 5.83
N VAL A 105 20.41 -4.17 4.82
CA VAL A 105 21.85 -4.48 4.81
C VAL A 105 22.62 -3.26 5.32
N VAL A 106 23.34 -3.42 6.43
CA VAL A 106 24.17 -2.36 7.02
C VAL A 106 25.64 -2.61 6.68
N VAL A 107 26.26 -1.60 6.09
CA VAL A 107 27.63 -1.68 5.54
C VAL A 107 28.55 -0.58 6.08
N PRO A 108 29.87 -0.82 6.14
CA PRO A 108 30.83 0.19 6.60
C PRO A 108 31.03 1.32 5.58
N LYS A 109 31.66 2.40 6.03
CA LYS A 109 31.73 3.69 5.31
C LYS A 109 32.32 3.64 3.91
N HIS A 110 33.19 2.65 3.63
CA HIS A 110 33.83 2.49 2.32
C HIS A 110 32.98 1.72 1.32
N VAL A 111 31.85 1.12 1.70
CA VAL A 111 30.94 0.40 0.79
C VAL A 111 29.81 1.32 0.38
N THR A 112 29.62 1.58 -0.91
CA THR A 112 28.65 2.56 -1.42
C THR A 112 27.33 1.90 -1.82
N ARG A 113 26.30 2.72 -2.10
CA ARG A 113 25.05 2.22 -2.71
C ARG A 113 25.27 1.71 -4.13
N GLU A 114 26.21 2.29 -4.88
CA GLU A 114 26.59 1.77 -6.19
C GLU A 114 27.16 0.34 -6.07
N ASP A 115 28.01 0.10 -5.06
CA ASP A 115 28.51 -1.25 -4.76
C ASP A 115 27.34 -2.22 -4.45
N PHE A 116 26.27 -1.75 -3.79
CA PHE A 116 25.08 -2.56 -3.51
C PHE A 116 24.31 -2.93 -4.78
N PHE A 117 24.08 -1.99 -5.70
CA PHE A 117 23.39 -2.26 -6.96
C PHE A 117 24.24 -2.95 -8.04
N THR A 118 25.53 -3.17 -7.78
CA THR A 118 26.44 -3.86 -8.71
C THR A 118 26.96 -5.17 -8.13
N VAL A 119 27.70 -5.13 -7.02
CA VAL A 119 28.33 -6.32 -6.41
C VAL A 119 27.31 -7.17 -5.67
N PHE A 120 26.47 -6.57 -4.83
CA PHE A 120 25.47 -7.35 -4.08
C PHE A 120 24.36 -7.88 -5.00
N ASP A 121 23.89 -7.09 -5.96
CA ASP A 121 23.02 -7.56 -7.06
C ASP A 121 23.64 -8.74 -7.81
N GLY A 122 24.91 -8.64 -8.21
CA GLY A 122 25.63 -9.75 -8.86
C GLY A 122 25.69 -11.01 -8.01
N LEU A 123 25.98 -10.89 -6.71
CA LEU A 123 26.00 -12.01 -5.77
C LEU A 123 24.62 -12.67 -5.60
N LEU A 124 23.53 -11.90 -5.68
CA LEU A 124 22.18 -12.45 -5.67
C LEU A 124 21.92 -13.26 -6.94
N ARG A 125 22.32 -12.76 -8.11
CA ARG A 125 22.14 -13.44 -9.41
C ARG A 125 22.93 -14.73 -9.55
N GLU A 126 23.99 -14.93 -8.77
CA GLU A 126 24.73 -16.20 -8.70
C GLU A 126 23.94 -17.32 -8.00
N ARG A 127 22.85 -17.00 -7.29
CA ARG A 127 22.11 -17.94 -6.45
C ARG A 127 21.06 -18.69 -7.26
N LYS A 128 21.06 -20.02 -7.13
CA LYS A 128 20.01 -20.89 -7.71
C LYS A 128 18.66 -20.69 -7.05
N GLU A 129 18.69 -20.19 -5.83
CA GLU A 129 17.51 -19.89 -5.03
C GLU A 129 16.81 -18.58 -5.45
N LEU A 130 17.41 -17.77 -6.32
CA LEU A 130 16.82 -16.53 -6.81
C LEU A 130 15.82 -16.84 -7.93
N ASP A 131 14.55 -16.51 -7.69
CA ASP A 131 13.46 -16.70 -8.66
C ASP A 131 13.22 -15.43 -9.49
N GLU A 132 13.19 -14.27 -8.84
CA GLU A 132 12.88 -12.97 -9.45
C GLU A 132 13.78 -11.88 -8.84
N ILE A 133 14.16 -10.86 -9.62
CA ILE A 133 14.94 -9.70 -9.15
C ILE A 133 14.56 -8.42 -9.89
N ALA A 134 14.28 -7.35 -9.14
CA ALA A 134 13.91 -6.03 -9.65
C ALA A 134 14.64 -4.93 -8.84
N PRO A 135 15.80 -4.44 -9.32
CA PRO A 135 16.51 -3.32 -8.72
C PRO A 135 15.84 -1.97 -9.01
N VAL A 136 15.65 -1.14 -7.99
CA VAL A 136 15.05 0.20 -8.10
C VAL A 136 15.93 1.25 -7.39
N PRO A 137 17.02 1.71 -8.03
CA PRO A 137 18.00 2.62 -7.42
C PRO A 137 17.46 4.04 -7.19
N ASP A 138 16.48 4.45 -7.97
CA ASP A 138 15.93 5.81 -7.98
C ASP A 138 14.70 5.97 -7.06
N ALA A 139 14.32 4.92 -6.33
CA ALA A 139 13.26 5.00 -5.34
C ALA A 139 13.60 5.96 -4.19
N PHE A 140 12.56 6.42 -3.47
CA PHE A 140 12.71 7.29 -2.29
C PHE A 140 13.65 6.71 -1.23
N VAL A 141 13.59 5.39 -1.06
CA VAL A 141 14.60 4.56 -0.42
C VAL A 141 15.03 3.53 -1.47
N PRO A 142 16.27 3.60 -1.99
CA PRO A 142 16.74 2.65 -2.99
C PRO A 142 16.62 1.21 -2.50
N ILE A 143 16.10 0.34 -3.35
CA ILE A 143 15.69 -1.02 -2.97
C ILE A 143 15.99 -2.02 -4.08
N ILE A 144 16.34 -3.25 -3.72
CA ILE A 144 16.33 -4.41 -4.61
C ILE A 144 15.20 -5.33 -4.11
N LYS A 145 14.18 -5.54 -4.94
CA LYS A 145 13.12 -6.49 -4.66
C LYS A 145 13.52 -7.84 -5.25
N ILE A 146 13.41 -8.90 -4.47
CA ILE A 146 13.67 -10.26 -4.96
C ILE A 146 12.57 -11.22 -4.52
N LYS A 147 12.45 -12.31 -5.27
CA LYS A 147 11.81 -13.54 -4.79
C LYS A 147 12.89 -14.60 -4.67
N PHE A 148 13.06 -15.14 -3.46
CA PHE A 148 14.15 -16.04 -3.13
C PHE A 148 13.59 -17.27 -2.43
N SER A 149 13.69 -18.43 -3.07
CA SER A 149 13.05 -19.68 -2.65
C SER A 149 11.53 -19.51 -2.42
N GLY A 150 10.87 -18.79 -3.33
CA GLY A 150 9.44 -18.48 -3.28
C GLY A 150 9.05 -17.38 -2.28
N ILE A 151 10.01 -16.77 -1.57
CA ILE A 151 9.75 -15.74 -0.55
C ILE A 151 10.10 -14.37 -1.11
N SER A 152 9.15 -13.43 -1.08
CA SER A 152 9.40 -12.02 -1.44
C SER A 152 10.24 -11.31 -0.37
N ILE A 153 11.29 -10.60 -0.79
CA ILE A 153 12.24 -9.92 0.09
C ILE A 153 12.56 -8.54 -0.49
N ASP A 154 12.44 -7.55 0.38
CA ASP A 154 12.67 -6.14 0.08
C ASP A 154 13.99 -5.73 0.72
N LEU A 155 15.06 -5.65 -0.10
CA LEU A 155 16.43 -5.40 0.34
C LEU A 155 16.79 -3.93 0.17
N ILE A 156 17.05 -3.24 1.28
CA ILE A 156 17.58 -1.88 1.30
C ILE A 156 18.98 -1.86 1.92
N CYS A 157 19.76 -0.81 1.63
CA CYS A 157 21.12 -0.67 2.14
C CYS A 157 21.30 0.64 2.91
N ALA A 158 22.01 0.59 4.04
CA ALA A 158 22.46 1.77 4.77
C ALA A 158 23.96 1.70 5.03
N ARG A 159 24.66 2.75 4.62
CA ARG A 159 26.09 2.92 4.87
C ARG A 159 26.30 3.72 6.16
N LEU A 160 27.05 3.18 7.11
CA LEU A 160 27.40 3.89 8.35
C LEU A 160 28.73 4.63 8.22
N ASP A 161 28.90 5.74 8.94
CA ASP A 161 30.16 6.50 9.00
C ASP A 161 31.19 5.87 9.97
N GLN A 162 31.40 4.56 9.83
CA GLN A 162 32.40 3.79 10.60
C GLN A 162 33.06 2.73 9.73
N PRO A 163 34.33 2.35 10.02
CA PRO A 163 35.09 1.43 9.16
C PRO A 163 34.64 -0.04 9.26
N GLN A 164 33.88 -0.41 10.30
CA GLN A 164 33.52 -1.80 10.60
C GLN A 164 32.05 -1.89 11.02
N VAL A 165 31.37 -2.96 10.62
CA VAL A 165 30.01 -3.29 11.04
C VAL A 165 30.04 -4.66 11.72
N PRO A 166 30.21 -4.73 13.05
CA PRO A 166 30.27 -6.00 13.77
C PRO A 166 28.90 -6.68 13.84
N LEU A 167 28.90 -8.01 13.95
CA LEU A 167 27.66 -8.79 14.09
C LEU A 167 26.88 -8.45 15.38
N SER A 168 27.54 -7.90 16.39
CA SER A 168 26.93 -7.45 17.64
C SER A 168 26.26 -6.06 17.55
N LEU A 169 26.41 -5.34 16.43
CA LEU A 169 25.86 -3.98 16.28
C LEU A 169 24.34 -3.96 16.51
N THR A 170 23.88 -2.94 17.23
CA THR A 170 22.46 -2.55 17.35
C THR A 170 22.29 -1.12 16.82
N LEU A 171 21.07 -0.76 16.40
CA LEU A 171 20.79 0.54 15.77
C LEU A 171 20.13 1.55 16.72
N SER A 172 20.13 1.29 18.03
CA SER A 172 19.52 2.13 19.05
C SER A 172 20.31 3.42 19.32
N ASP A 173 21.63 3.41 19.12
CA ASP A 173 22.47 4.60 19.31
C ASP A 173 22.23 5.63 18.19
N LYS A 174 21.76 6.82 18.58
CA LYS A 174 21.50 7.93 17.66
C LYS A 174 22.77 8.52 17.05
N ASN A 175 23.93 8.31 17.66
CA ASN A 175 25.19 8.80 17.10
C ASN A 175 25.55 8.09 15.79
N LEU A 176 25.00 6.90 15.54
CA LEU A 176 25.13 6.21 14.26
C LEU A 176 24.52 7.00 13.08
N LEU A 177 23.66 7.99 13.35
CA LEU A 177 23.05 8.84 12.32
C LEU A 177 23.92 10.03 11.91
N ARG A 178 25.03 10.30 12.59
CA ARG A 178 25.89 11.43 12.27
C ARG A 178 26.53 11.23 10.89
N ASN A 179 26.59 12.33 10.12
CA ASN A 179 27.21 12.39 8.80
C ASN A 179 26.60 11.44 7.75
N LEU A 180 25.39 10.93 7.99
CA LEU A 180 24.68 10.11 7.02
C LEU A 180 23.88 10.98 6.05
N ASP A 181 23.75 10.51 4.82
CA ASP A 181 22.85 11.14 3.86
C ASP A 181 21.39 10.77 4.12
N GLU A 182 20.46 11.48 3.48
CA GLU A 182 19.04 11.28 3.71
C GLU A 182 18.53 9.87 3.37
N LYS A 183 19.14 9.20 2.37
CA LYS A 183 18.73 7.86 1.95
C LYS A 183 19.16 6.82 3.00
N ASP A 184 20.38 6.93 3.53
CA ASP A 184 20.88 6.07 4.61
C ASP A 184 20.09 6.29 5.92
N LEU A 185 19.75 7.55 6.25
CA LEU A 185 18.89 7.88 7.41
C LEU A 185 17.51 7.21 7.31
N ARG A 186 16.88 7.28 6.13
CA ARG A 186 15.57 6.64 5.89
C ARG A 186 15.67 5.12 6.00
N ALA A 187 16.72 4.53 5.46
CA ALA A 187 16.93 3.08 5.49
C ALA A 187 17.09 2.56 6.93
N LEU A 188 17.87 3.25 7.77
CA LEU A 188 18.03 2.89 9.19
C LEU A 188 16.74 3.06 10.01
N ASN A 189 15.92 4.06 9.67
CA ASN A 189 14.70 4.37 10.42
C ASN A 189 13.68 3.23 10.43
N GLY A 190 13.60 2.41 9.37
CA GLY A 190 12.67 1.27 9.33
C GLY A 190 12.90 0.29 10.51
N THR A 191 14.15 -0.12 10.71
CA THR A 191 14.54 -1.02 11.81
C THR A 191 14.37 -0.34 13.17
N ARG A 192 14.85 0.90 13.30
CA ARG A 192 14.79 1.64 14.56
C ARG A 192 13.37 1.88 15.05
N VAL A 193 12.47 2.28 14.17
CA VAL A 193 11.05 2.46 14.50
C VAL A 193 10.42 1.15 14.96
N THR A 194 10.75 0.06 14.27
CA THR A 194 10.21 -1.27 14.59
C THR A 194 10.63 -1.74 15.99
N ASP A 195 11.92 -1.62 16.30
CA ASP A 195 12.45 -2.00 17.62
C ASP A 195 11.88 -1.09 18.72
N GLU A 196 11.79 0.22 18.50
CA GLU A 196 11.20 1.14 19.48
C GLU A 196 9.71 0.86 19.75
N ILE A 197 8.92 0.50 18.74
CA ILE A 197 7.51 0.10 18.95
C ILE A 197 7.43 -1.09 19.92
N LEU A 198 8.30 -2.09 19.77
CA LEU A 198 8.32 -3.26 20.65
C LEU A 198 8.73 -2.91 22.09
N GLU A 199 9.62 -1.93 22.26
CA GLU A 199 10.04 -1.45 23.58
C GLU A 199 9.00 -0.56 24.28
N LEU A 200 8.08 0.04 23.50
CA LEU A 200 7.09 1.01 23.93
C LEU A 200 5.69 0.42 24.20
N VAL A 201 5.52 -0.90 24.05
CA VAL A 201 4.29 -1.60 24.42
C VAL A 201 4.46 -2.41 25.73
N PRO A 202 3.44 -2.43 26.61
CA PRO A 202 3.53 -3.11 27.90
C PRO A 202 3.52 -4.64 27.79
N LYS A 203 2.77 -5.20 26.83
CA LYS A 203 2.66 -6.65 26.60
C LYS A 203 2.80 -6.96 25.10
N PRO A 204 4.00 -7.31 24.61
CA PRO A 204 4.25 -7.52 23.18
C PRO A 204 3.32 -8.53 22.50
N ASN A 205 2.96 -9.63 23.18
CA ASN A 205 2.06 -10.63 22.59
C ASN A 205 0.60 -10.12 22.46
N VAL A 206 0.12 -9.34 23.43
CA VAL A 206 -1.20 -8.69 23.33
C VAL A 206 -1.22 -7.73 22.15
N PHE A 207 -0.16 -6.93 22.01
CA PHE A 207 0.05 -6.03 20.89
C PHE A 207 0.05 -6.76 19.55
N ARG A 208 0.80 -7.88 19.42
CA ARG A 208 0.88 -8.66 18.17
C ARG A 208 -0.47 -9.19 17.73
N ILE A 209 -1.25 -9.78 18.63
CA ILE A 209 -2.57 -10.32 18.29
C ILE A 209 -3.54 -9.19 17.90
N ALA A 210 -3.53 -8.07 18.63
CA ALA A 210 -4.35 -6.91 18.28
C ALA A 210 -3.94 -6.33 16.91
N LEU A 211 -2.65 -6.22 16.63
CA LEU A 211 -2.14 -5.72 15.36
C LEU A 211 -2.45 -6.66 14.19
N ARG A 212 -2.37 -7.99 14.39
CA ARG A 212 -2.81 -8.98 13.38
C ARG A 212 -4.27 -8.77 13.01
N ALA A 213 -5.15 -8.60 14.01
CA ALA A 213 -6.56 -8.31 13.77
C ALA A 213 -6.79 -6.97 13.06
N ILE A 214 -6.11 -5.89 13.46
CA ILE A 214 -6.22 -4.59 12.77
C ILE A 214 -5.68 -4.66 11.34
N LYS A 215 -4.60 -5.40 11.06
CA LYS A 215 -4.10 -5.61 9.69
C LYS A 215 -5.14 -6.32 8.83
N LEU A 216 -5.69 -7.45 9.30
CA LEU A 216 -6.72 -8.19 8.59
C LEU A 216 -7.97 -7.33 8.35
N TRP A 217 -8.44 -6.64 9.40
CA TRP A 217 -9.57 -5.70 9.30
C TRP A 217 -9.29 -4.61 8.27
N ALA A 218 -8.16 -3.91 8.35
CA ALA A 218 -7.86 -2.79 7.46
C ALA A 218 -7.74 -3.24 6.00
N GLN A 219 -7.18 -4.43 5.75
CA GLN A 219 -7.13 -5.03 4.42
C GLN A 219 -8.53 -5.39 3.90
N ARG A 220 -9.33 -6.09 4.71
CA ARG A 220 -10.71 -6.49 4.37
C ARG A 220 -11.61 -5.29 4.14
N ARG A 221 -11.40 -4.19 4.87
CA ARG A 221 -12.18 -2.95 4.76
C ARG A 221 -11.62 -1.94 3.75
N ALA A 222 -10.58 -2.30 2.99
CA ALA A 222 -9.91 -1.43 2.00
C ALA A 222 -9.49 -0.06 2.59
N VAL A 223 -8.82 -0.10 3.74
CA VAL A 223 -8.20 1.07 4.40
C VAL A 223 -6.73 0.82 4.74
N TYR A 224 -6.04 -0.02 3.96
CA TYR A 224 -4.62 -0.36 4.11
C TYR A 224 -3.87 -0.13 2.79
N ALA A 225 -3.29 1.06 2.59
CA ALA A 225 -2.39 1.39 1.48
C ALA A 225 -1.79 2.80 1.63
N ASN A 226 -0.53 2.92 2.04
CA ASN A 226 0.12 4.24 2.20
C ASN A 226 0.23 5.02 0.87
N ILE A 227 0.45 4.31 -0.24
CA ILE A 227 0.57 4.91 -1.57
C ILE A 227 -0.74 5.61 -1.99
N PHE A 228 -1.90 5.05 -1.63
CA PHE A 228 -3.22 5.59 -1.93
C PHE A 228 -3.81 6.48 -0.82
N GLY A 229 -3.02 6.86 0.18
CA GLY A 229 -3.46 7.79 1.23
C GLY A 229 -4.18 7.17 2.42
N PHE A 230 -4.05 5.86 2.63
CA PHE A 230 -4.48 5.18 3.85
C PHE A 230 -3.30 4.85 4.76
N PRO A 231 -3.50 4.52 6.05
CA PRO A 231 -2.38 4.11 6.91
C PRO A 231 -1.73 2.82 6.40
N GLY A 232 -0.40 2.80 6.34
CA GLY A 232 0.39 1.59 6.08
C GLY A 232 0.65 0.77 7.35
N GLY A 233 1.43 -0.30 7.22
CA GLY A 233 1.70 -1.24 8.31
C GLY A 233 2.28 -0.59 9.58
N VAL A 234 3.26 0.30 9.42
CA VAL A 234 3.88 0.99 10.57
C VAL A 234 2.92 1.97 11.25
N ALA A 235 2.06 2.66 10.49
CA ALA A 235 1.07 3.57 11.05
C ALA A 235 0.03 2.80 11.87
N TRP A 236 -0.48 1.67 11.34
CA TRP A 236 -1.36 0.77 12.09
C TRP A 236 -0.69 0.21 13.34
N ALA A 237 0.58 -0.19 13.25
CA ALA A 237 1.34 -0.65 14.40
C ALA A 237 1.42 0.41 15.51
N MET A 238 1.72 1.66 15.16
CA MET A 238 1.78 2.75 16.14
C MET A 238 0.41 3.09 16.74
N LEU A 239 -0.67 3.08 15.93
CA LEU A 239 -2.03 3.26 16.42
C LEU A 239 -2.38 2.17 17.46
N VAL A 240 -2.12 0.89 17.15
CA VAL A 240 -2.37 -0.21 18.10
C VAL A 240 -1.47 -0.11 19.34
N ALA A 241 -0.20 0.24 19.16
CA ALA A 241 0.74 0.43 20.26
C ALA A 241 0.25 1.52 21.22
N ARG A 242 -0.28 2.64 20.70
CA ARG A 242 -0.83 3.72 21.54
C ARG A 242 -1.96 3.22 22.43
N ILE A 243 -2.87 2.41 21.89
CA ILE A 243 -3.99 1.85 22.67
C ILE A 243 -3.47 0.85 23.72
N CYS A 244 -2.46 0.04 23.39
CA CYS A 244 -1.82 -0.83 24.36
C CYS A 244 -1.20 -0.06 25.53
N GLN A 245 -0.62 1.12 25.29
CA GLN A 245 -0.10 1.99 26.37
C GLN A 245 -1.21 2.50 27.29
N LEU A 246 -2.41 2.76 26.74
CA LEU A 246 -3.55 3.25 27.50
C LEU A 246 -4.25 2.16 28.34
N TYR A 247 -4.11 0.89 27.94
CA TYR A 247 -4.70 -0.27 28.61
C TYR A 247 -3.66 -1.39 28.83
N PRO A 248 -2.65 -1.17 29.69
CA PRO A 248 -1.47 -2.03 29.78
C PRO A 248 -1.76 -3.46 30.22
N ASN A 249 -2.88 -3.70 30.90
CA ASN A 249 -3.23 -5.01 31.44
C ASN A 249 -4.30 -5.76 30.65
N ALA A 250 -4.96 -5.13 29.67
CA ALA A 250 -6.07 -5.71 28.91
C ALA A 250 -5.65 -6.86 27.97
N CYS A 251 -6.61 -7.69 27.57
CA CYS A 251 -6.44 -8.67 26.49
C CYS A 251 -6.65 -8.03 25.11
N SER A 252 -6.25 -8.70 24.02
CA SER A 252 -6.28 -8.14 22.67
C SER A 252 -7.69 -7.83 22.18
N ALA A 253 -8.69 -8.65 22.55
CA ALA A 253 -10.10 -8.36 22.26
C ALA A 253 -10.54 -6.99 22.80
N VAL A 254 -10.18 -6.68 24.05
CA VAL A 254 -10.50 -5.38 24.69
C VAL A 254 -9.72 -4.25 24.01
N ILE A 255 -8.45 -4.49 23.66
CA ILE A 255 -7.65 -3.52 22.89
C ILE A 255 -8.33 -3.16 21.58
N LEU A 256 -8.90 -4.11 20.83
CA LEU A 256 -9.62 -3.83 19.58
C LEU A 256 -10.85 -2.95 19.79
N ASN A 257 -11.67 -3.26 20.79
CA ASN A 257 -12.84 -2.43 21.09
C ASN A 257 -12.44 -1.01 21.49
N ARG A 258 -11.45 -0.87 22.38
CA ARG A 258 -10.93 0.45 22.79
C ARG A 258 -10.23 1.19 21.66
N PHE A 259 -9.59 0.48 20.74
CA PHE A 259 -8.98 1.05 19.55
C PHE A 259 -10.00 1.79 18.70
N PHE A 260 -11.12 1.15 18.38
CA PHE A 260 -12.15 1.80 17.56
C PHE A 260 -12.80 2.97 18.29
N ILE A 261 -13.12 2.83 19.58
CA ILE A 261 -13.73 3.90 20.38
C ILE A 261 -12.81 5.12 20.39
N ILE A 262 -11.58 4.94 20.86
CA ILE A 262 -10.64 6.05 21.05
C ILE A 262 -10.29 6.73 19.73
N LEU A 263 -10.07 5.97 18.65
CA LEU A 263 -9.67 6.57 17.37
C LEU A 263 -10.83 7.18 16.59
N SER A 264 -12.07 6.74 16.83
CA SER A 264 -13.28 7.40 16.31
C SER A 264 -13.54 8.74 17.00
N GLU A 265 -13.28 8.84 18.29
CA GLU A 265 -13.46 10.05 19.10
C GLU A 265 -12.20 10.93 19.17
N TRP A 266 -11.10 10.50 18.54
CA TRP A 266 -9.83 11.22 18.59
C TRP A 266 -9.95 12.59 17.92
N ASN A 267 -9.45 13.62 18.60
CA ASN A 267 -9.57 15.00 18.16
C ASN A 267 -8.56 15.35 17.04
N TRP A 268 -8.71 14.74 15.87
CA TRP A 268 -7.86 15.00 14.70
C TRP A 268 -7.91 16.49 14.30
N PRO A 269 -6.77 17.15 14.07
CA PRO A 269 -5.44 16.60 13.75
C PRO A 269 -4.48 16.48 14.94
N GLN A 270 -4.94 16.32 16.19
CA GLN A 270 -4.05 16.04 17.32
C GLN A 270 -3.21 14.78 17.04
N PRO A 271 -1.87 14.80 17.24
CA PRO A 271 -1.01 13.69 16.82
C PRO A 271 -1.07 12.50 17.78
N VAL A 272 -1.01 11.29 17.20
CA VAL A 272 -0.73 10.07 17.94
C VAL A 272 0.77 9.93 18.13
N ILE A 273 1.21 9.94 19.39
CA ILE A 273 2.61 9.94 19.80
C ILE A 273 2.83 8.83 20.84
N LEU A 274 3.87 8.00 20.67
CA LEU A 274 4.18 6.87 21.56
C LEU A 274 5.15 7.21 22.69
N ARG A 275 5.98 8.23 22.52
CA ARG A 275 6.97 8.74 23.48
C ARG A 275 7.21 10.23 23.24
N PRO A 276 7.72 11.01 24.20
CA PRO A 276 8.09 12.40 23.94
C PRO A 276 9.00 12.50 22.72
N ILE A 277 8.71 13.43 21.81
CA ILE A 277 9.54 13.68 20.63
C ILE A 277 10.89 14.19 21.13
N GLU A 278 11.96 13.52 20.72
CA GLU A 278 13.30 13.84 21.18
C GLU A 278 13.99 14.79 20.20
N ASP A 279 14.70 15.76 20.76
CA ASP A 279 15.75 16.46 20.03
C ASP A 279 16.95 15.50 19.84
N GLY A 280 17.78 15.79 18.86
CA GLY A 280 18.95 14.98 18.60
C GLY A 280 20.12 15.79 18.04
N PRO A 281 21.26 15.11 17.83
CA PRO A 281 22.54 15.79 17.57
C PRO A 281 22.63 16.39 16.16
N LEU A 282 21.67 16.12 15.27
CA LEU A 282 21.69 16.55 13.87
C LEU A 282 20.73 17.72 13.65
N GLN A 283 21.09 18.58 12.70
CA GLN A 283 20.24 19.64 12.16
C GLN A 283 19.26 19.07 11.12
N VAL A 284 18.53 18.02 11.49
CA VAL A 284 17.52 17.38 10.64
C VAL A 284 16.12 17.86 11.03
N ARG A 285 15.22 17.92 10.04
CA ARG A 285 13.82 18.23 10.29
C ARG A 285 13.17 17.14 11.12
N VAL A 286 12.68 17.51 12.30
CA VAL A 286 11.80 16.70 13.15
C VAL A 286 10.38 17.22 12.99
N TRP A 287 9.39 16.33 12.97
CA TRP A 287 7.98 16.70 12.83
C TRP A 287 7.58 17.75 13.87
N ASN A 288 7.20 18.94 13.41
CA ASN A 288 6.80 20.03 14.28
C ASN A 288 5.80 20.97 13.58
N PRO A 289 4.48 20.85 13.85
CA PRO A 289 3.47 21.68 13.22
C PRO A 289 3.55 23.14 13.65
N LYS A 290 4.19 23.49 14.78
CA LYS A 290 4.33 24.90 15.16
C LYS A 290 5.27 25.65 14.20
N ILE A 291 6.24 24.95 13.63
CA ILE A 291 7.27 25.53 12.75
C ILE A 291 6.89 25.29 11.29
N TYR A 292 6.68 24.04 10.89
CA TYR A 292 6.56 23.67 9.46
C TYR A 292 5.10 23.64 8.98
N ALA A 293 4.79 24.40 7.92
CA ALA A 293 3.45 24.46 7.33
C ALA A 293 2.97 23.10 6.79
N GLN A 294 3.88 22.31 6.21
CA GLN A 294 3.56 20.95 5.76
C GLN A 294 3.17 20.03 6.92
N ASP A 295 3.79 20.19 8.09
CA ASP A 295 3.42 19.38 9.26
C ASP A 295 2.06 19.77 9.82
N ARG A 296 1.67 21.06 9.68
CA ARG A 296 0.31 21.55 10.04
C ARG A 296 -0.79 21.00 9.14
N SER A 297 -0.48 20.67 7.89
CA SER A 297 -1.48 20.17 6.95
C SER A 297 -1.77 18.67 7.10
N HIS A 298 -1.01 17.95 7.95
CA HIS A 298 -1.26 16.55 8.23
C HIS A 298 -2.62 16.36 8.93
N ARG A 299 -3.51 15.60 8.29
CA ARG A 299 -4.92 15.45 8.71
C ARG A 299 -5.12 14.50 9.88
N MET A 300 -4.37 13.40 9.91
CA MET A 300 -4.40 12.40 10.98
C MET A 300 -2.97 11.97 11.35
N PRO A 301 -2.18 12.84 11.99
CA PRO A 301 -0.75 12.59 12.19
C PRO A 301 -0.47 11.45 13.17
N VAL A 302 0.30 10.45 12.71
CA VAL A 302 0.83 9.34 13.52
C VAL A 302 2.34 9.39 13.46
N ILE A 303 2.98 9.65 14.60
CA ILE A 303 4.38 10.08 14.65
C ILE A 303 5.31 8.94 15.05
N THR A 304 6.38 8.74 14.26
CA THR A 304 7.38 7.71 14.53
C THR A 304 8.16 8.01 15.81
N PRO A 305 8.38 7.01 16.69
CA PRO A 305 9.05 7.23 17.98
C PRO A 305 10.55 7.50 17.82
N ALA A 306 11.19 6.87 16.83
CA ALA A 306 12.61 6.99 16.62
C ALA A 306 13.01 8.37 16.05
N TYR A 307 14.08 8.94 16.60
CA TYR A 307 14.68 10.17 16.10
C TYR A 307 15.36 9.95 14.72
N PRO A 308 15.16 10.86 13.74
CA PRO A 308 14.25 12.01 13.78
C PRO A 308 12.79 11.60 13.57
N SER A 309 11.90 12.03 14.46
CA SER A 309 10.47 11.69 14.37
C SER A 309 9.81 12.31 13.13
N MET A 310 9.01 11.51 12.42
CA MET A 310 8.33 11.88 11.18
C MET A 310 6.85 11.46 11.24
N CYS A 311 6.02 12.03 10.37
CA CYS A 311 4.64 11.61 10.21
C CYS A 311 4.51 10.43 9.24
N ALA A 312 4.09 9.27 9.74
CA ALA A 312 3.87 8.06 8.95
C ALA A 312 2.59 8.07 8.12
N THR A 313 1.77 9.12 8.26
CA THR A 313 0.44 9.25 7.64
C THR A 313 0.29 10.57 6.86
N HIS A 314 1.40 11.14 6.40
CA HIS A 314 1.41 12.39 5.62
C HIS A 314 0.60 12.30 4.31
N ASN A 315 0.35 11.10 3.80
CA ASN A 315 -0.42 10.84 2.59
C ASN A 315 -1.95 10.88 2.80
N ILE A 316 -2.46 10.98 4.03
CA ILE A 316 -3.91 11.01 4.28
C ILE A 316 -4.54 12.30 3.70
N THR A 317 -5.53 12.10 2.84
CA THR A 317 -6.36 13.13 2.19
C THR A 317 -7.66 13.35 2.97
N GLU A 318 -8.49 14.31 2.55
CA GLU A 318 -9.79 14.53 3.20
C GLU A 318 -10.75 13.35 2.96
N SER A 319 -10.78 12.84 1.73
CA SER A 319 -11.60 11.69 1.34
C SER A 319 -11.23 10.43 2.13
N THR A 320 -9.94 10.11 2.19
CA THR A 320 -9.44 8.92 2.90
C THR A 320 -9.61 9.04 4.41
N LYS A 321 -9.40 10.22 5.02
CA LYS A 321 -9.74 10.49 6.43
C LYS A 321 -11.21 10.14 6.72
N ARG A 322 -12.13 10.60 5.88
CA ARG A 322 -13.57 10.32 6.06
C ARG A 322 -13.90 8.82 5.96
N VAL A 323 -13.25 8.10 5.05
CA VAL A 323 -13.40 6.64 4.96
C VAL A 323 -12.87 5.95 6.22
N ILE A 324 -11.68 6.31 6.69
CA ILE A 324 -11.08 5.74 7.91
C ILE A 324 -12.00 5.95 9.12
N LEU A 325 -12.51 7.18 9.31
CA LEU A 325 -13.40 7.49 10.43
C LEU A 325 -14.71 6.69 10.38
N LYS A 326 -15.32 6.56 9.19
CA LYS A 326 -16.51 5.73 9.00
C LYS A 326 -16.26 4.26 9.33
N GLU A 327 -15.09 3.73 8.96
CA GLU A 327 -14.74 2.35 9.29
C GLU A 327 -14.38 2.17 10.78
N PHE A 328 -13.88 3.20 11.46
CA PHE A 328 -13.76 3.19 12.93
C PHE A 328 -15.13 3.17 13.61
N GLU A 329 -16.09 3.99 13.18
CA GLU A 329 -17.46 3.97 13.70
C GLU A 329 -18.12 2.59 13.51
N ARG A 330 -17.96 1.98 12.33
CA ARG A 330 -18.37 0.59 12.07
C ARG A 330 -17.70 -0.38 13.05
N GLY A 331 -16.40 -0.22 13.27
CA GLY A 331 -15.63 -1.03 14.23
C GLY A 331 -16.14 -0.91 15.67
N VAL A 332 -16.53 0.29 16.11
CA VAL A 332 -17.16 0.52 17.42
C VAL A 332 -18.44 -0.29 17.53
N GLN A 333 -19.36 -0.15 16.57
CA GLN A 333 -20.64 -0.84 16.57
C GLN A 333 -20.46 -2.36 16.64
N ILE A 334 -19.65 -2.93 15.74
CA ILE A 334 -19.45 -4.37 15.65
C ILE A 334 -18.76 -4.93 16.90
N THR A 335 -17.73 -4.26 17.41
CA THR A 335 -17.05 -4.75 18.62
C THR A 335 -17.95 -4.63 19.85
N ASN A 336 -18.76 -3.59 19.99
CA ASN A 336 -19.77 -3.53 21.05
C ASN A 336 -20.81 -4.66 20.94
N ASP A 337 -21.24 -5.00 19.72
CA ASP A 337 -22.13 -6.15 19.48
C ASP A 337 -21.45 -7.49 19.80
N ILE A 338 -20.15 -7.65 19.53
CA ILE A 338 -19.37 -8.84 19.91
C ILE A 338 -19.31 -8.98 21.44
N PHE A 339 -18.99 -7.89 22.14
CA PHE A 339 -18.89 -7.88 23.60
C PHE A 339 -20.24 -8.06 24.30
N SER A 340 -21.35 -7.75 23.61
CA SER A 340 -22.72 -8.05 24.05
C SER A 340 -23.29 -9.35 23.48
N ASN A 341 -22.43 -10.21 22.90
CA ASN A 341 -22.76 -11.54 22.37
C ASN A 341 -23.79 -11.55 21.21
N LYS A 342 -23.92 -10.45 20.47
CA LYS A 342 -24.84 -10.32 19.32
C LYS A 342 -24.20 -10.67 17.97
N LYS A 343 -22.87 -10.57 17.86
CA LYS A 343 -22.12 -10.86 16.63
C LYS A 343 -20.84 -11.65 16.93
N PRO A 344 -20.39 -12.55 16.03
CA PRO A 344 -19.05 -13.12 16.05
C PRO A 344 -17.97 -12.19 15.45
N TRP A 345 -16.69 -12.55 15.65
CA TRP A 345 -15.54 -11.82 15.09
C TRP A 345 -15.53 -11.78 13.56
N ALA A 346 -16.06 -12.81 12.88
CA ALA A 346 -16.15 -12.85 11.42
C ALA A 346 -16.83 -11.59 10.83
N ASN A 347 -17.84 -11.03 11.51
CA ASN A 347 -18.51 -9.81 11.03
C ASN A 347 -17.58 -8.59 10.99
N LEU A 348 -16.59 -8.51 11.89
CA LEU A 348 -15.62 -7.42 11.87
C LEU A 348 -14.76 -7.48 10.60
N PHE A 349 -14.42 -8.70 10.16
CA PHE A 349 -13.52 -8.99 9.04
C PHE A 349 -14.24 -9.24 7.70
N GLU A 350 -15.54 -9.00 7.62
CA GLU A 350 -16.28 -9.01 6.35
C GLU A 350 -15.63 -8.08 5.32
N LYS A 351 -15.52 -8.57 4.07
CA LYS A 351 -14.99 -7.81 2.93
C LYS A 351 -15.76 -6.51 2.72
N HIS A 352 -15.05 -5.48 2.26
CA HIS A 352 -15.61 -4.21 1.84
C HIS A 352 -16.64 -4.36 0.72
N ASP A 353 -17.51 -3.37 0.59
CA ASP A 353 -18.50 -3.24 -0.49
C ASP A 353 -18.09 -2.16 -1.50
N PHE A 354 -16.78 -1.91 -1.68
CA PHE A 354 -16.25 -0.80 -2.47
C PHE A 354 -16.90 -0.67 -3.86
N PHE A 355 -16.96 -1.77 -4.64
CA PHE A 355 -17.52 -1.79 -6.00
C PHE A 355 -19.06 -1.80 -6.06
N PHE A 356 -19.73 -1.83 -4.90
CA PHE A 356 -21.19 -1.77 -4.78
C PHE A 356 -21.71 -0.43 -4.26
N ARG A 357 -20.88 0.31 -3.51
CA ARG A 357 -21.34 1.47 -2.75
C ARG A 357 -21.40 2.77 -3.55
N TYR A 358 -20.62 2.88 -4.62
CA TYR A 358 -20.63 4.06 -5.49
C TYR A 358 -21.40 3.80 -6.77
N LYS A 359 -22.04 4.86 -7.28
CA LYS A 359 -22.70 4.82 -8.60
C LYS A 359 -21.70 4.97 -9.74
N PHE A 360 -20.58 5.62 -9.46
CA PHE A 360 -19.59 6.06 -10.44
C PHE A 360 -18.19 5.77 -9.94
N TYR A 361 -17.32 5.36 -10.86
CA TYR A 361 -15.92 5.11 -10.61
C TYR A 361 -15.10 5.77 -11.71
N LEU A 362 -13.92 6.26 -11.34
CA LEU A 362 -12.87 6.63 -12.27
C LEU A 362 -11.84 5.51 -12.25
N GLU A 363 -11.72 4.83 -13.39
CA GLU A 363 -10.69 3.85 -13.68
C GLU A 363 -9.43 4.56 -14.22
N ILE A 364 -8.27 4.10 -13.78
CA ILE A 364 -6.96 4.62 -14.18
C ILE A 364 -6.11 3.40 -14.55
N THR A 365 -5.80 3.22 -15.84
CA THR A 365 -5.07 2.05 -16.32
C THR A 365 -3.74 2.47 -16.95
N ALA A 366 -2.65 1.95 -16.39
CA ALA A 366 -1.31 2.04 -16.96
C ALA A 366 -1.06 0.83 -17.87
N TYR A 367 -0.67 1.08 -19.11
CA TYR A 367 -0.41 0.06 -20.12
C TYR A 367 1.08 0.05 -20.49
N THR A 368 1.65 -1.12 -20.64
CA THR A 368 3.02 -1.30 -21.16
C THR A 368 3.07 -2.47 -22.14
N ARG A 369 3.48 -2.22 -23.38
CA ARG A 369 3.85 -3.26 -24.35
C ARG A 369 5.37 -3.38 -24.39
N GLY A 370 5.92 -4.28 -23.57
CA GLY A 370 7.35 -4.34 -23.32
C GLY A 370 7.70 -5.52 -22.42
N ASN A 371 8.71 -5.35 -21.58
CA ASN A 371 9.05 -6.34 -20.54
C ASN A 371 8.41 -5.99 -19.19
N ASP A 372 8.39 -6.97 -18.27
CA ASP A 372 7.80 -6.83 -16.93
C ASP A 372 8.51 -5.74 -16.09
N GLU A 373 9.82 -5.56 -16.25
CA GLU A 373 10.58 -4.54 -15.52
C GLU A 373 10.17 -3.12 -15.95
N GLU A 374 9.98 -2.89 -17.25
CA GLU A 374 9.46 -1.64 -17.80
C GLU A 374 8.06 -1.35 -17.27
N HIS A 375 7.20 -2.38 -17.23
CA HIS A 375 5.84 -2.23 -16.71
C HIS A 375 5.85 -1.86 -15.24
N LEU A 376 6.59 -2.60 -14.40
CA LEU A 376 6.68 -2.35 -12.96
C LEU A 376 7.18 -0.93 -12.64
N LYS A 377 8.10 -0.39 -13.44
CA LYS A 377 8.55 1.01 -13.34
C LYS A 377 7.43 1.99 -13.72
N TRP A 378 6.74 1.75 -14.84
CA TRP A 378 5.67 2.61 -15.33
C TRP A 378 4.44 2.61 -14.42
N SER A 379 3.89 1.44 -14.13
CA SER A 379 2.71 1.28 -13.25
C SER A 379 3.00 1.80 -11.85
N GLY A 380 4.16 1.46 -11.28
CA GLY A 380 4.58 1.97 -9.97
C GLY A 380 4.69 3.49 -9.91
N LEU A 381 5.14 4.14 -11.00
CA LEU A 381 5.12 5.60 -11.11
C LEU A 381 3.68 6.12 -11.09
N VAL A 382 2.80 5.59 -11.95
CA VAL A 382 1.39 6.03 -12.05
C VAL A 382 0.68 5.86 -10.71
N GLU A 383 0.80 4.69 -10.08
CA GLU A 383 0.26 4.39 -8.75
C GLU A 383 0.69 5.44 -7.70
N SER A 384 1.98 5.81 -7.70
CA SER A 384 2.54 6.80 -6.77
C SER A 384 1.90 8.19 -6.89
N LYS A 385 1.30 8.50 -8.05
CA LYS A 385 0.67 9.80 -8.33
C LYS A 385 -0.85 9.80 -8.12
N VAL A 386 -1.51 8.63 -8.02
CA VAL A 386 -2.99 8.55 -7.88
C VAL A 386 -3.50 9.41 -6.73
N ARG A 387 -2.77 9.46 -5.61
CA ARG A 387 -3.08 10.33 -4.48
C ARG A 387 -3.16 11.82 -4.84
N LEU A 388 -2.32 12.29 -5.76
CA LEU A 388 -2.34 13.69 -6.20
C LEU A 388 -3.61 14.00 -7.00
N LEU A 389 -4.08 13.06 -7.81
CA LEU A 389 -5.37 13.18 -8.50
C LEU A 389 -6.52 13.25 -7.49
N ILE A 390 -6.51 12.42 -6.45
CA ILE A 390 -7.53 12.44 -5.38
C ILE A 390 -7.56 13.80 -4.68
N MET A 391 -6.39 14.36 -4.34
CA MET A 391 -6.29 15.69 -3.73
C MET A 391 -6.86 16.79 -4.62
N LYS A 392 -6.77 16.66 -5.95
CA LYS A 392 -7.37 17.60 -6.90
C LYS A 392 -8.88 17.39 -7.08
N LEU A 393 -9.33 16.13 -7.08
CA LEU A 393 -10.75 15.81 -7.21
C LEU A 393 -11.56 16.19 -5.96
N GLU A 394 -11.02 15.93 -4.76
CA GLU A 394 -11.76 16.13 -3.50
C GLU A 394 -12.05 17.59 -3.15
N VAL A 395 -11.38 18.54 -3.81
CA VAL A 395 -11.60 19.98 -3.64
C VAL A 395 -12.57 20.58 -4.67
N LEU A 396 -12.99 19.80 -5.68
CA LEU A 396 -13.99 20.25 -6.64
C LEU A 396 -15.36 20.36 -5.96
N ALA A 397 -16.05 21.49 -6.14
CA ALA A 397 -17.33 21.78 -5.48
C ALA A 397 -18.39 20.68 -5.67
N GLY A 398 -18.42 20.06 -6.85
CA GLY A 398 -19.36 19.00 -7.20
C GLY A 398 -18.99 17.60 -6.68
N ILE A 399 -17.79 17.40 -6.14
CA ILE A 399 -17.32 16.10 -5.62
C ILE A 399 -17.54 16.05 -4.12
N LYS A 400 -18.34 15.07 -3.69
CA LYS A 400 -18.53 14.76 -2.27
C LYS A 400 -17.39 13.94 -1.71
N ILE A 401 -16.91 12.95 -2.46
CA ILE A 401 -15.77 12.11 -2.06
C ILE A 401 -15.09 11.54 -3.30
N ALA A 402 -13.76 11.46 -3.26
CA ALA A 402 -12.95 10.71 -4.22
C ALA A 402 -12.22 9.60 -3.44
N HIS A 403 -12.79 8.41 -3.40
CA HIS A 403 -12.31 7.29 -2.58
C HIS A 403 -11.44 6.35 -3.40
N PRO A 404 -10.10 6.34 -3.26
CA PRO A 404 -9.26 5.33 -3.88
C PRO A 404 -9.56 3.93 -3.36
N PHE A 405 -9.55 2.94 -4.25
CA PHE A 405 -9.36 1.56 -3.84
C PHE A 405 -7.90 1.30 -3.45
N THR A 406 -7.66 0.28 -2.63
CA THR A 406 -6.35 0.06 -1.99
C THR A 406 -5.42 -0.88 -2.74
N LYS A 407 -5.90 -1.54 -3.79
CA LYS A 407 -5.13 -2.52 -4.56
C LYS A 407 -5.36 -2.28 -6.05
N PRO A 408 -4.30 -2.28 -6.88
CA PRO A 408 -4.47 -2.35 -8.32
C PRO A 408 -4.97 -3.74 -8.74
N PHE A 409 -5.52 -3.80 -9.95
CA PHE A 409 -5.81 -5.04 -10.67
C PHE A 409 -4.76 -5.20 -11.76
N GLU A 410 -4.08 -6.34 -11.75
CA GLU A 410 -3.04 -6.68 -12.73
C GLU A 410 -3.63 -7.63 -13.78
N SER A 411 -3.35 -7.35 -15.05
CA SER A 411 -3.67 -8.24 -16.16
C SER A 411 -2.58 -8.18 -17.22
N SER A 412 -2.35 -9.28 -17.91
CA SER A 412 -1.44 -9.34 -19.05
C SER A 412 -2.04 -10.13 -20.20
N TYR A 413 -1.74 -9.71 -21.42
CA TYR A 413 -2.25 -10.30 -22.65
C TYR A 413 -1.10 -10.54 -23.64
N CYS A 414 -1.17 -11.63 -24.39
CA CYS A 414 -0.38 -11.79 -25.60
C CYS A 414 -0.73 -10.66 -26.58
N CYS A 415 0.30 -9.96 -27.07
CA CYS A 415 0.16 -8.76 -27.89
C CYS A 415 1.18 -8.74 -29.03
N PRO A 416 1.06 -9.63 -30.04
CA PRO A 416 2.02 -9.76 -31.13
C PRO A 416 2.19 -8.46 -31.94
N THR A 417 1.10 -7.73 -32.19
CA THR A 417 1.10 -6.55 -33.08
C THR A 417 0.81 -5.23 -32.36
N GLU A 418 1.08 -4.10 -33.03
CA GLU A 418 0.65 -2.77 -32.55
C GLU A 418 -0.87 -2.65 -32.55
N ASP A 419 -1.56 -3.27 -33.51
CA ASP A 419 -3.03 -3.26 -33.61
C ASP A 419 -3.67 -3.97 -32.41
N ASP A 420 -3.08 -5.08 -31.94
CA ASP A 420 -3.53 -5.77 -30.73
C ASP A 420 -3.41 -4.86 -29.50
N TYR A 421 -2.36 -4.04 -29.43
CA TYR A 421 -2.15 -3.12 -28.32
C TYR A 421 -3.17 -1.99 -28.30
N GLU A 422 -3.51 -1.45 -29.47
CA GLU A 422 -4.59 -0.47 -29.62
C GLU A 422 -5.96 -1.08 -29.27
N MET A 423 -6.20 -2.34 -29.68
CA MET A 423 -7.42 -3.08 -29.34
C MET A 423 -7.58 -3.25 -27.82
N ILE A 424 -6.49 -3.62 -27.12
CA ILE A 424 -6.47 -3.74 -25.66
C ILE A 424 -6.87 -2.42 -25.01
N GLN A 425 -6.26 -1.30 -25.44
CA GLN A 425 -6.52 0.03 -24.90
C GLN A 425 -7.96 0.51 -25.14
N ASP A 426 -8.58 0.15 -26.27
CA ASP A 426 -9.96 0.52 -26.59
C ASP A 426 -10.98 -0.28 -25.79
N LYS A 427 -10.80 -1.61 -25.70
CA LYS A 427 -11.81 -2.54 -25.18
C LYS A 427 -11.75 -2.75 -23.67
N TYR A 428 -10.60 -2.57 -23.03
CA TYR A 428 -10.42 -2.77 -21.59
C TYR A 428 -11.16 -1.72 -20.74
N GLY A 429 -11.63 -2.12 -19.56
CA GLY A 429 -12.19 -1.21 -18.55
C GLY A 429 -13.72 -1.05 -18.56
N SER A 430 -14.43 -1.82 -19.39
CA SER A 430 -15.89 -1.79 -19.47
C SER A 430 -16.45 -3.17 -19.75
N HIS A 431 -17.43 -3.60 -18.96
CA HIS A 431 -18.07 -4.90 -19.12
C HIS A 431 -18.71 -5.12 -20.50
N LYS A 432 -19.20 -4.04 -21.12
CA LYS A 432 -19.78 -4.13 -22.46
C LYS A 432 -18.78 -4.51 -23.54
N THR A 433 -17.51 -4.23 -23.32
CA THR A 433 -16.45 -4.37 -24.33
C THR A 433 -15.39 -5.38 -23.94
N GLU A 434 -15.28 -5.76 -22.66
CA GLU A 434 -14.24 -6.68 -22.17
C GLU A 434 -14.30 -8.06 -22.84
N THR A 435 -15.50 -8.55 -23.20
CA THR A 435 -15.65 -9.85 -23.89
C THR A 435 -14.97 -9.89 -25.26
N ALA A 436 -14.70 -8.73 -25.88
CA ALA A 436 -13.95 -8.66 -27.13
C ALA A 436 -12.46 -8.96 -26.93
N LEU A 437 -11.92 -8.80 -25.72
CA LEU A 437 -10.53 -9.13 -25.39
C LEU A 437 -10.29 -10.64 -25.34
N ASN A 438 -11.34 -11.47 -25.28
CA ASN A 438 -11.22 -12.93 -25.36
C ASN A 438 -10.65 -13.42 -26.71
N ALA A 439 -10.55 -12.53 -27.70
CA ALA A 439 -9.84 -12.80 -28.95
C ALA A 439 -8.31 -12.85 -28.77
N LEU A 440 -7.81 -12.25 -27.68
CA LEU A 440 -6.41 -12.26 -27.29
C LEU A 440 -6.23 -13.24 -26.13
N GLU A 441 -5.09 -13.92 -26.12
CA GLU A 441 -4.78 -14.85 -25.04
C GLU A 441 -4.35 -14.07 -23.79
N LYS A 442 -5.11 -14.26 -22.70
CA LYS A 442 -4.76 -13.69 -21.38
C LYS A 442 -3.64 -14.54 -20.77
N VAL A 443 -2.59 -13.89 -20.32
CA VAL A 443 -1.48 -14.55 -19.61
C VAL A 443 -1.88 -14.70 -18.15
N THR A 444 -1.73 -15.92 -17.64
CA THR A 444 -2.10 -16.36 -16.30
C THR A 444 -0.94 -17.15 -15.70
N ASP A 445 -0.96 -17.38 -14.38
CA ASP A 445 0.06 -18.22 -13.75
C ASP A 445 0.09 -19.66 -14.27
N GLU A 446 -1.01 -20.13 -14.86
CA GLU A 446 -1.15 -21.50 -15.39
C GLU A 446 -0.51 -21.66 -16.78
N ASN A 447 -0.61 -20.64 -17.64
CA ASN A 447 -0.17 -20.71 -19.03
C ASN A 447 1.12 -19.92 -19.31
N LYS A 448 1.62 -19.10 -18.36
CA LYS A 448 2.81 -18.25 -18.58
C LYS A 448 4.10 -19.01 -18.95
N GLU A 449 4.17 -20.31 -18.63
CA GLU A 449 5.31 -21.17 -18.96
C GLU A 449 5.11 -21.97 -20.25
N ASP A 450 3.93 -21.89 -20.88
CA ASP A 450 3.68 -22.56 -22.16
C ASP A 450 4.55 -21.94 -23.25
N GLU A 451 5.22 -22.77 -24.07
CA GLU A 451 6.18 -22.30 -25.08
C GLU A 451 5.57 -21.26 -26.04
N ASN A 452 4.28 -21.38 -26.34
CA ASN A 452 3.56 -20.46 -27.23
C ASN A 452 3.29 -19.08 -26.60
N ILE A 453 3.34 -18.94 -25.27
CA ILE A 453 2.99 -17.72 -24.54
C ILE A 453 4.24 -17.08 -23.91
N LYS A 454 5.22 -17.91 -23.55
CA LYS A 454 6.45 -17.49 -22.90
C LYS A 454 7.24 -16.49 -23.75
N ASP A 455 7.37 -16.80 -25.04
CA ASP A 455 8.18 -16.04 -26.00
C ASP A 455 7.38 -14.97 -26.75
N GLU A 456 6.06 -14.92 -26.58
CA GLU A 456 5.23 -13.91 -27.24
C GLU A 456 5.38 -12.53 -26.57
N PRO A 457 5.36 -11.43 -27.36
CA PRO A 457 5.31 -10.08 -26.82
C PRO A 457 4.05 -9.89 -25.96
N LYS A 458 4.20 -9.23 -24.80
CA LYS A 458 3.11 -9.06 -23.83
C LYS A 458 2.73 -7.60 -23.68
N ALA A 459 1.44 -7.37 -23.46
CA ALA A 459 0.92 -6.11 -22.96
C ALA A 459 0.50 -6.30 -21.50
N TYR A 460 1.05 -5.48 -20.61
CA TYR A 460 0.77 -5.48 -19.19
C TYR A 460 -0.11 -4.30 -18.80
N LEU A 461 -1.04 -4.53 -17.88
CA LEU A 461 -2.03 -3.57 -17.42
C LEU A 461 -2.06 -3.57 -15.89
N THR A 462 -1.93 -2.37 -15.32
CA THR A 462 -2.19 -2.10 -13.89
C THR A 462 -3.33 -1.10 -13.80
N THR A 463 -4.44 -1.50 -13.17
CA THR A 463 -5.67 -0.69 -13.08
C THR A 463 -6.01 -0.31 -11.65
N MET A 464 -6.20 0.99 -11.41
CA MET A 464 -6.63 1.56 -10.14
C MET A 464 -8.02 2.17 -10.27
N TYR A 465 -8.79 2.14 -9.17
CA TYR A 465 -10.15 2.69 -9.14
C TYR A 465 -10.29 3.78 -8.08
N ILE A 466 -11.06 4.82 -8.42
CA ILE A 466 -11.53 5.84 -7.48
C ILE A 466 -13.06 5.84 -7.51
N GLY A 467 -13.69 5.51 -6.39
CA GLY A 467 -15.12 5.65 -6.21
C GLY A 467 -15.52 7.12 -6.04
N LEU A 468 -16.50 7.58 -6.82
CA LEU A 468 -16.95 8.97 -6.84
C LEU A 468 -18.38 9.08 -6.27
N ASP A 469 -18.54 9.94 -5.27
CA ASP A 469 -19.84 10.45 -4.83
C ASP A 469 -19.90 11.94 -5.15
N PHE A 470 -21.03 12.43 -5.65
CA PHE A 470 -21.20 13.80 -6.12
C PHE A 470 -22.16 14.55 -5.18
N ASN A 471 -21.86 15.83 -4.90
CA ASN A 471 -22.75 16.72 -4.15
C ASN A 471 -23.84 17.23 -5.09
N ILE A 472 -24.94 16.47 -5.25
CA ILE A 472 -26.01 16.85 -6.17
C ILE A 472 -27.22 17.29 -5.35
N GLU A 473 -27.28 18.58 -5.03
CA GLU A 473 -28.53 19.20 -4.58
C GLU A 473 -29.47 19.45 -5.77
N ASN A 474 -28.91 19.68 -6.98
CA ASN A 474 -29.66 19.88 -8.22
C ASN A 474 -29.29 18.87 -9.32
N LYS A 475 -30.26 18.06 -9.76
CA LYS A 475 -30.12 16.96 -10.76
C LYS A 475 -29.66 17.36 -12.18
N LYS A 476 -29.25 18.62 -12.41
CA LYS A 476 -28.87 19.15 -13.72
C LYS A 476 -27.39 19.57 -13.83
N GLU A 477 -26.64 19.58 -12.73
CA GLU A 477 -25.23 19.98 -12.77
C GLU A 477 -24.34 18.79 -13.19
N LYS A 478 -23.65 18.95 -14.32
CA LYS A 478 -22.54 18.08 -14.71
C LYS A 478 -21.30 18.59 -14.00
N VAL A 479 -20.63 17.70 -13.26
CA VAL A 479 -19.36 18.03 -12.62
C VAL A 479 -18.26 17.66 -13.61
N ASP A 480 -17.56 18.68 -14.09
CA ASP A 480 -16.43 18.48 -14.99
C ASP A 480 -15.18 18.11 -14.17
N ILE A 481 -14.66 16.90 -14.41
CA ILE A 481 -13.44 16.39 -13.80
C ILE A 481 -12.27 16.33 -14.80
N HIS A 482 -12.45 16.82 -16.03
CA HIS A 482 -11.45 16.74 -17.10
C HIS A 482 -10.13 17.41 -16.73
N ILE A 483 -10.17 18.59 -16.08
CA ILE A 483 -8.95 19.34 -15.75
C ILE A 483 -8.01 18.53 -14.84
N PRO A 484 -8.43 18.04 -13.65
CA PRO A 484 -7.58 17.16 -12.83
C PRO A 484 -7.10 15.91 -13.56
N CYS A 485 -7.94 15.28 -14.38
CA CYS A 485 -7.60 14.07 -15.12
C CYS A 485 -6.48 14.34 -16.15
N THR A 486 -6.59 15.43 -16.92
CA THR A 486 -5.60 15.80 -17.93
C THR A 486 -4.28 16.23 -17.29
N GLU A 487 -4.33 16.99 -16.19
CA GLU A 487 -3.14 17.32 -15.42
C GLU A 487 -2.43 16.06 -14.89
N PHE A 488 -3.19 15.06 -14.44
CA PHE A 488 -2.63 13.79 -13.95
C PHE A 488 -1.94 13.01 -15.07
N VAL A 489 -2.55 12.91 -16.25
CA VAL A 489 -1.95 12.22 -17.42
C VAL A 489 -0.64 12.91 -17.82
N ASN A 490 -0.65 14.24 -17.93
CA ASN A 490 0.54 15.01 -18.31
C ASN A 490 1.65 14.87 -17.26
N LEU A 491 1.30 14.89 -15.97
CA LEU A 491 2.25 14.71 -14.88
C LEU A 491 2.97 13.36 -14.97
N CYS A 492 2.24 12.27 -15.22
CA CYS A 492 2.83 10.93 -15.30
C CYS A 492 3.78 10.81 -16.50
N ARG A 493 3.38 11.33 -17.66
CA ARG A 493 4.22 11.33 -18.88
C ARG A 493 5.47 12.19 -18.77
N SER A 494 5.44 13.27 -17.99
CA SER A 494 6.57 14.20 -17.86
C SER A 494 7.75 13.69 -17.02
N PHE A 495 7.65 12.52 -16.41
CA PHE A 495 8.63 12.07 -15.41
C PHE A 495 9.92 11.51 -16.03
N ASN A 496 9.83 10.93 -17.22
CA ASN A 496 10.96 10.48 -18.04
C ASN A 496 10.57 10.65 -19.52
N GLU A 497 11.54 10.98 -20.38
CA GLU A 497 11.33 11.12 -21.82
C GLU A 497 10.82 9.81 -22.44
N ASP A 498 11.26 8.66 -21.92
CA ASP A 498 10.84 7.33 -22.38
C ASP A 498 9.33 7.09 -22.22
N TYR A 499 8.70 7.66 -21.19
CA TYR A 499 7.24 7.53 -20.97
C TYR A 499 6.40 8.35 -21.95
N GLY A 500 7.04 9.10 -22.84
CA GLY A 500 6.41 9.73 -24.01
C GLY A 500 6.24 8.77 -25.20
N ASP A 501 6.87 7.58 -25.19
CA ASP A 501 6.72 6.61 -26.28
C ASP A 501 5.38 5.88 -26.20
N HIS A 502 4.41 6.36 -26.97
CA HIS A 502 3.07 5.80 -27.09
C HIS A 502 3.00 4.39 -27.68
N LYS A 503 4.09 3.89 -28.29
CA LYS A 503 4.13 2.50 -28.78
C LYS A 503 4.34 1.51 -27.65
N VAL A 504 4.95 1.96 -26.55
CA VAL A 504 5.29 1.14 -25.38
C VAL A 504 4.40 1.52 -24.20
N PHE A 505 4.40 2.78 -23.77
CA PHE A 505 3.74 3.23 -22.54
C PHE A 505 2.47 4.02 -22.85
N ASN A 506 1.35 3.61 -22.26
CA ASN A 506 0.11 4.38 -22.29
C ASN A 506 -0.54 4.49 -20.91
N LEU A 507 -1.41 5.50 -20.79
CA LEU A 507 -2.20 5.76 -19.59
C LEU A 507 -3.58 6.22 -20.03
N ALA A 508 -4.62 5.52 -19.60
CA ALA A 508 -6.01 5.87 -19.86
C ALA A 508 -6.78 6.11 -18.56
N LEU A 509 -7.63 7.13 -18.57
CA LEU A 509 -8.58 7.39 -17.51
C LEU A 509 -9.99 7.22 -18.08
N ARG A 510 -10.78 6.31 -17.48
CA ARG A 510 -12.14 6.01 -17.95
C ARG A 510 -13.14 6.26 -16.83
N PHE A 511 -14.20 6.98 -17.15
CA PHE A 511 -15.34 7.12 -16.25
C PHE A 511 -16.32 5.98 -16.47
N VAL A 512 -16.63 5.21 -15.43
CA VAL A 512 -17.47 4.01 -15.52
C VAL A 512 -18.60 4.03 -14.48
N LYS A 513 -19.81 3.63 -14.90
CA LYS A 513 -20.96 3.47 -13.99
C LYS A 513 -20.84 2.12 -13.29
N GLY A 514 -21.30 2.00 -12.04
CA GLY A 514 -21.10 0.78 -11.24
C GLY A 514 -21.62 -0.51 -11.86
N TYR A 515 -22.68 -0.47 -12.67
CA TYR A 515 -23.20 -1.65 -13.38
C TYR A 515 -22.34 -2.08 -14.58
N ASP A 516 -21.39 -1.25 -14.99
CA ASP A 516 -20.55 -1.37 -16.19
C ASP A 516 -19.07 -1.61 -15.86
N LEU A 517 -18.71 -1.69 -14.57
CA LEU A 517 -17.37 -2.04 -14.08
C LEU A 517 -16.88 -3.36 -14.69
N PRO A 518 -15.60 -3.63 -14.94
CA PRO A 518 -15.14 -4.94 -15.41
C PRO A 518 -15.51 -6.11 -14.48
N ASP A 519 -15.58 -7.35 -14.98
CA ASP A 519 -15.88 -8.53 -14.13
C ASP A 519 -14.75 -8.82 -13.11
N GLU A 520 -13.50 -8.46 -13.42
CA GLU A 520 -12.33 -8.66 -12.55
C GLU A 520 -12.45 -8.01 -11.16
N VAL A 521 -13.31 -6.99 -10.98
CA VAL A 521 -13.46 -6.28 -9.70
C VAL A 521 -14.36 -7.01 -8.70
N PHE A 522 -15.04 -8.07 -9.14
CA PHE A 522 -15.95 -8.88 -8.33
C PHE A 522 -15.34 -10.27 -8.11
N ASP A 523 -15.34 -10.74 -6.86
CA ASP A 523 -14.92 -12.12 -6.59
C ASP A 523 -15.98 -13.12 -7.10
N GLU A 524 -15.64 -14.41 -7.21
CA GLU A 524 -16.55 -15.48 -7.65
C GLU A 524 -17.89 -15.54 -6.88
N ASN A 525 -17.90 -15.10 -5.63
CA ASN A 525 -19.08 -15.09 -4.76
C ASN A 525 -19.91 -13.79 -4.84
N GLU A 526 -19.45 -12.82 -5.63
CA GLU A 526 -20.06 -11.51 -5.79
C GLU A 526 -20.75 -11.40 -7.15
N THR A 527 -21.93 -10.79 -7.19
CA THR A 527 -22.65 -10.57 -8.46
C THR A 527 -22.71 -9.09 -8.76
N ARG A 528 -22.21 -8.70 -9.93
CA ARG A 528 -22.28 -7.35 -10.48
C ARG A 528 -23.65 -6.67 -10.24
N PRO A 529 -23.68 -5.39 -9.83
CA PRO A 529 -24.92 -4.68 -9.63
C PRO A 529 -25.65 -4.43 -10.96
N SER A 530 -26.93 -4.79 -11.04
CA SER A 530 -27.71 -4.61 -12.27
C SER A 530 -28.24 -3.18 -12.42
N LYS A 531 -28.39 -2.73 -13.69
CA LYS A 531 -29.06 -1.46 -14.00
C LYS A 531 -30.53 -1.61 -13.60
N LYS A 532 -30.99 -0.84 -12.58
CA LYS A 532 -32.42 -0.76 -12.25
C LYS A 532 -33.19 -0.31 -13.49
N SER A 533 -33.86 -1.24 -14.15
CA SER A 533 -34.84 -0.94 -15.20
C SER A 533 -35.90 -0.04 -14.60
N LYS A 534 -36.02 1.20 -15.08
CA LYS A 534 -37.24 1.98 -14.87
C LYS A 534 -38.35 1.18 -15.54
N ARG A 535 -39.17 0.47 -14.76
CA ARG A 535 -40.48 0.00 -15.24
C ARG A 535 -41.19 1.22 -15.81
N ARG A 536 -41.23 1.30 -17.13
CA ARG A 536 -42.02 2.27 -17.88
C ARG A 536 -43.47 1.88 -17.57
N ASN A 537 -44.18 2.70 -16.78
CA ASN A 537 -45.63 2.58 -16.70
C ASN A 537 -46.14 2.79 -18.13
N LEU A 538 -46.46 1.68 -18.79
CA LEU A 538 -47.22 1.65 -20.03
C LEU A 538 -48.69 1.70 -19.61
N ASP A 539 -49.19 2.92 -19.42
CA ASP A 539 -50.61 3.21 -19.56
C ASP A 539 -50.79 4.69 -19.91
N ALA A 540 -51.03 4.94 -21.20
CA ALA A 540 -51.84 6.02 -21.78
C ALA A 540 -51.58 6.15 -23.30
N SER A 541 -52.44 5.49 -24.07
CA SER A 541 -53.11 5.96 -25.30
C SER A 541 -52.33 6.66 -26.43
N ARG A 542 -52.20 5.89 -27.53
CA ARG A 542 -52.63 6.15 -28.93
C ARG A 542 -52.39 7.51 -29.62
N GLU A 543 -51.87 7.34 -30.85
CA GLU A 543 -52.08 8.09 -32.11
C GLU A 543 -51.38 9.45 -32.30
N THR A 544 -50.36 9.48 -33.18
CA THR A 544 -50.52 10.01 -34.57
C THR A 544 -49.22 9.93 -35.41
N VAL A 545 -49.37 9.32 -36.59
CA VAL A 545 -48.84 9.68 -37.93
C VAL A 545 -47.31 9.69 -38.24
N LYS A 546 -46.95 8.82 -39.20
CA LYS A 546 -45.74 8.80 -40.02
C LYS A 546 -45.56 10.07 -40.88
N ARG A 547 -44.32 10.57 -41.00
CA ARG A 547 -43.81 11.14 -42.27
C ARG A 547 -42.30 10.96 -42.41
N SER A 548 -41.88 10.75 -43.65
CA SER A 548 -40.58 10.22 -44.11
C SER A 548 -39.57 11.29 -44.55
N LYS A 549 -38.28 10.96 -44.34
CA LYS A 549 -37.01 11.30 -45.05
C LYS A 549 -36.83 12.63 -45.80
N SER A 550 -35.65 13.25 -45.58
CA SER A 550 -34.74 13.68 -46.66
C SER A 550 -33.30 13.84 -46.16
N ASP A 551 -32.35 13.39 -46.98
CA ASP A 551 -30.90 13.40 -46.83
C ASP A 551 -30.28 14.81 -46.86
N ALA A 552 -29.14 14.99 -46.19
CA ALA A 552 -28.10 15.94 -46.59
C ALA A 552 -26.73 15.58 -45.96
N ALA A 553 -25.84 15.11 -46.84
CA ALA A 553 -24.39 15.26 -46.95
C ALA A 553 -23.50 15.40 -45.70
N SER A 554 -22.53 14.49 -45.67
CA SER A 554 -21.30 14.41 -44.88
C SER A 554 -20.30 15.55 -45.16
N SER A 555 -19.73 16.09 -44.09
CA SER A 555 -18.36 16.62 -44.09
C SER A 555 -17.68 16.23 -42.77
N SER A 556 -16.64 15.42 -42.91
CA SER A 556 -15.73 14.92 -41.88
C SER A 556 -14.85 16.03 -41.31
N ASP A 557 -14.79 16.12 -39.98
CA ASP A 557 -13.61 16.62 -39.26
C ASP A 557 -13.47 15.82 -37.96
N ASN A 558 -12.47 14.93 -37.96
CA ASN A 558 -12.05 14.13 -36.82
C ASN A 558 -11.20 15.02 -35.89
N VAL A 559 -11.71 15.29 -34.69
CA VAL A 559 -10.90 15.78 -33.58
C VAL A 559 -11.09 14.81 -32.42
N ASN A 560 -10.07 13.98 -32.18
CA ASN A 560 -9.95 13.14 -31.00
C ASN A 560 -9.73 14.03 -29.78
N GLY A 561 -10.80 14.32 -29.05
CA GLY A 561 -10.80 14.95 -27.74
C GLY A 561 -11.95 14.37 -26.92
N ALA A 562 -11.63 13.38 -26.07
CA ALA A 562 -12.61 12.81 -25.16
C ALA A 562 -13.08 13.88 -24.15
N THR A 563 -14.30 14.36 -24.33
CA THR A 563 -14.97 15.30 -23.42
C THR A 563 -15.49 14.53 -22.20
N ALA A 564 -14.81 14.66 -21.06
CA ALA A 564 -15.21 14.02 -19.80
C ALA A 564 -16.30 14.81 -19.04
N ALA A 565 -17.39 15.16 -19.73
CA ALA A 565 -18.57 15.73 -19.07
C ALA A 565 -19.42 14.60 -18.48
N VAL A 566 -19.36 14.43 -17.14
CA VAL A 566 -20.12 13.37 -16.45
C VAL A 566 -21.61 13.73 -16.42
N ASP A 567 -22.43 12.97 -17.17
CA ASP A 567 -23.89 13.07 -17.08
C ASP A 567 -24.38 12.24 -15.89
N VAL A 568 -24.85 12.94 -14.84
CA VAL A 568 -25.16 12.33 -13.54
C VAL A 568 -26.56 11.71 -13.46
N ASN A 569 -27.18 11.44 -14.62
CA ASN A 569 -28.52 10.85 -14.77
C ASN A 569 -28.54 9.33 -14.98
#